data_AF-A0A0C4EC34-F1
#
_entry.id   AF-A0A0C4EC34-F1
#
_cell.length_a   1.000
_cell.length_b   1.000
_cell.length_c   1.000
_cell.angle_alpha   90.00
_cell.angle_beta   90.00
_cell.angle_gamma   90.00
#
_symmetry.space_group_name_H-M   'P 1'
#
loop_
_entity.id
_entity.type
_entity.pdbx_description
1 polymer ?
#
loop_
_entity_poly.entity_id
_entity_poly.type
_entity_poly.pdbx_seq_one_letter_code
_entity_poly.pdbx_strand_id
1 'polypeptide(L)'
;MEIAKALAFDDEDSKVETLFDLKDIRRSDGEITASFAIYSGSLYDVKSALVLSKAGTVRMTLAAPVPDRLPRVELDEINLHPVEADRFYGCLIKLGYNYAWPFHGTTSMRREADCAVGTIEDQPASAWGTS
;
A
#
# COMPACT_ATOMS: atom_id res chain seq x y z
N MET A 1 -0.08 -4.14 13.62
CA MET A 1 -0.91 -3.42 12.64
C MET A 1 -1.76 -4.45 11.91
N GLU A 2 -3.08 -4.36 12.01
CA GLU A 2 -4.01 -5.36 11.46
C GLU A 2 -4.91 -4.68 10.42
N ILE A 3 -5.25 -5.37 9.32
CA ILE A 3 -6.31 -4.93 8.40
C ILE A 3 -7.56 -5.69 8.84
N ALA A 4 -8.54 -4.98 9.39
CA ALA A 4 -9.73 -5.61 9.94
C ALA A 4 -10.70 -6.07 8.83
N LYS A 5 -10.75 -5.32 7.73
CA LYS A 5 -11.56 -5.65 6.54
C LYS A 5 -10.90 -5.10 5.29
N ALA A 6 -10.75 -5.94 4.27
CA ALA A 6 -10.32 -5.50 2.94
C ALA A 6 -11.46 -4.75 2.23
N LEU A 7 -11.11 -3.76 1.43
CA LEU A 7 -12.05 -3.12 0.51
C LEU A 7 -12.25 -4.08 -0.68
N ALA A 8 -13.46 -4.58 -0.85
CA ALA A 8 -13.82 -5.43 -1.97
C ALA A 8 -14.65 -4.62 -2.97
N PHE A 9 -14.34 -4.80 -4.25
CA PHE A 9 -15.10 -4.28 -5.38
C PHE A 9 -15.59 -5.51 -6.13
N ASP A 10 -16.91 -5.72 -6.17
CA ASP A 10 -17.50 -6.95 -6.73
C ASP A 10 -17.58 -6.88 -8.26
N ASP A 11 -17.65 -5.66 -8.81
CA ASP A 11 -17.62 -5.35 -10.24
C ASP A 11 -17.03 -3.95 -10.50
N GLU A 12 -16.91 -3.55 -11.78
CA GLU A 12 -16.37 -2.23 -12.15
C GLU A 12 -17.29 -1.06 -11.76
N ASP A 13 -18.58 -1.34 -11.55
CA ASP A 13 -19.59 -0.34 -11.13
C ASP A 13 -19.73 -0.24 -9.60
N SER A 14 -18.98 -1.07 -8.87
CA SER A 14 -19.03 -1.17 -7.42
C SER A 14 -18.51 0.11 -6.79
N LYS A 15 -19.34 0.70 -5.94
CA LYS A 15 -19.00 1.91 -5.21
C LYS A 15 -18.94 1.60 -3.73
N VAL A 16 -17.76 1.83 -3.16
CA VAL A 16 -17.50 1.68 -1.72
C VAL A 16 -17.43 3.06 -1.11
N GLU A 17 -18.35 3.35 -0.19
CA GLU A 17 -18.22 4.55 0.64
C GLU A 17 -17.08 4.34 1.63
N THR A 18 -16.21 5.34 1.75
CA THR A 18 -15.07 5.31 2.69
C THR A 18 -15.06 6.58 3.52
N LEU A 19 -15.00 6.41 4.85
CA LEU A 19 -14.83 7.50 5.80
C LEU A 19 -13.42 7.42 6.40
N PHE A 20 -12.65 8.49 6.23
CA PHE A 20 -11.34 8.67 6.86
C PHE A 20 -11.47 9.60 8.06
N ASP A 21 -11.22 9.08 9.25
CA ASP A 21 -11.25 9.81 10.51
C ASP A 21 -9.81 10.02 11.02
N LEU A 22 -9.49 11.25 11.42
CA LEU A 22 -8.21 11.62 12.03
C LEU A 22 -8.48 12.37 13.33
N LYS A 23 -8.04 11.78 14.44
CA LYS A 23 -8.35 12.25 15.80
C LYS A 23 -7.14 12.19 16.72
N ASP A 24 -7.33 12.63 17.96
CA ASP A 24 -6.31 12.64 19.01
C ASP A 24 -5.02 13.36 18.56
N ILE A 25 -5.18 14.45 17.82
CA ILE A 25 -4.05 15.19 17.25
C ILE A 25 -3.28 15.85 18.41
N ARG A 26 -2.04 15.41 18.60
CA ARG A 26 -1.12 15.98 19.59
C ARG A 26 0.04 16.64 18.86
N ARG A 27 0.38 17.83 19.31
CA ARG A 27 1.51 18.61 18.81
C ARG A 27 2.48 18.84 19.96
N SER A 28 3.72 18.47 19.74
CA SER A 28 4.85 18.80 20.61
C SER A 28 5.91 19.50 19.77
N ASP A 29 6.96 19.99 20.42
CA ASP A 29 8.09 20.57 19.70
C ASP A 29 8.72 19.51 18.77
N GLY A 30 8.78 19.82 17.48
CA GLY A 30 9.32 18.91 16.46
C GLY A 30 8.48 17.69 16.07
N GLU A 31 7.27 17.49 16.60
CA GLU A 31 6.48 16.29 16.31
C GLU A 31 4.96 16.51 16.31
N ILE A 32 4.27 15.85 15.38
CA ILE A 32 2.82 15.71 15.34
C ILE A 32 2.46 14.23 15.37
N THR A 33 1.58 13.82 16.28
CA THR A 33 1.00 12.47 16.32
C THR A 33 -0.51 12.56 16.19
N ALA A 34 -1.11 11.58 15.52
CA ALA A 34 -2.55 11.46 15.40
C ALA A 34 -2.96 9.99 15.25
N SER A 35 -4.15 9.66 15.74
CA SER A 35 -4.80 8.38 15.49
C SER A 35 -5.65 8.50 14.23
N PHE A 36 -5.55 7.55 13.31
CA PHE A 36 -6.42 7.49 12.13
C PHE A 36 -7.29 6.23 12.17
N ALA A 37 -8.47 6.32 11.60
CA ALA A 37 -9.35 5.19 11.33
C ALA A 37 -10.00 5.34 9.95
N ILE A 38 -10.15 4.22 9.26
CA ILE A 38 -10.77 4.09 7.95
C ILE A 38 -11.96 3.15 8.13
N TYR A 39 -13.14 3.61 7.76
CA TYR A 39 -14.36 2.82 7.73
C TYR A 39 -14.83 2.69 6.29
N SER A 40 -15.42 1.56 5.94
CA SER A 40 -15.95 1.34 4.60
C SER A 40 -17.26 0.53 4.58
N GLY A 41 -18.07 0.77 3.56
CA GLY A 41 -19.37 0.11 3.35
C GLY A 41 -19.82 0.19 1.89
N SER A 42 -20.81 -0.63 1.53
CA SER A 42 -21.38 -0.60 0.17
C SER A 42 -22.41 0.50 0.07
N LEU A 43 -22.34 1.32 -0.98
CA LEU A 43 -23.31 2.40 -1.22
C LEU A 43 -24.72 1.88 -1.54
N TYR A 44 -24.83 0.65 -2.03
CA TYR A 44 -26.11 0.07 -2.48
C TYR A 44 -26.82 -0.75 -1.40
N ASP A 45 -26.16 -1.03 -0.28
CA ASP A 45 -26.78 -1.66 0.88
C ASP A 45 -27.02 -0.62 1.97
N VAL A 46 -28.24 -0.05 1.97
CA VAL A 46 -28.72 0.95 2.94
C VAL A 46 -28.72 0.39 4.38
N LYS A 47 -28.62 -0.94 4.56
CA LYS A 47 -28.48 -1.57 5.89
C LYS A 47 -27.02 -1.78 6.28
N SER A 48 -26.06 -1.60 5.37
CA SER A 48 -24.65 -1.75 5.66
C SER A 48 -24.11 -0.49 6.36
N ALA A 49 -23.92 -0.59 7.67
CA ALA A 49 -23.19 0.44 8.41
C ALA A 49 -21.72 0.46 7.93
N LEU A 50 -21.08 1.63 7.97
CA LEU A 50 -19.64 1.74 7.74
C LEU A 50 -18.89 0.91 8.79
N VAL A 51 -18.10 -0.06 8.34
CA VAL A 51 -17.34 -0.96 9.23
C VAL A 51 -15.89 -0.55 9.24
N LEU A 52 -15.27 -0.60 10.43
CA LEU A 52 -13.84 -0.33 10.60
C LEU A 52 -13.02 -1.26 9.72
N SER A 53 -12.28 -0.68 8.79
CA SER A 53 -11.41 -1.38 7.84
C SER A 53 -9.97 -1.35 8.30
N LYS A 54 -9.52 -0.18 8.79
CA LYS A 54 -8.14 0.03 9.26
C LYS A 54 -8.10 1.10 10.34
N ALA A 55 -7.25 0.92 11.34
CA ALA A 55 -6.90 1.99 12.26
C ALA A 55 -5.40 1.94 12.59
N GLY A 56 -4.86 3.06 13.02
CA GLY A 56 -3.46 3.16 13.40
C GLY A 56 -3.08 4.53 13.92
N THR A 57 -1.78 4.74 14.07
CA THR A 57 -1.19 6.01 14.49
C THR A 57 -0.25 6.50 13.41
N VAL A 58 -0.39 7.77 13.03
CA VAL A 58 0.56 8.48 12.20
C VAL A 58 1.42 9.38 13.09
N ARG A 59 2.73 9.40 12.82
CA ARG A 59 3.69 10.26 13.50
C ARG A 59 4.52 10.98 12.45
N MET A 60 4.54 12.30 12.56
CA MET A 60 5.24 13.19 11.66
C MET A 60 6.28 13.97 12.47
N THR A 61 7.55 13.85 12.10
CA THR A 61 8.62 14.61 12.74
C THR A 61 8.97 15.84 11.92
N LEU A 62 8.75 17.01 12.50
CA LEU A 62 9.03 18.32 11.94
C LEU A 62 10.51 18.66 12.20
N ALA A 63 11.35 18.44 11.19
CA ALA A 63 12.77 18.77 11.25
C ALA A 63 13.26 19.24 9.88
N ALA A 64 14.43 19.88 9.85
CA ALA A 64 15.11 20.18 8.60
C ALA A 64 15.34 18.87 7.81
N PRO A 65 15.22 18.89 6.47
CA PRO A 65 15.59 17.75 5.65
C PRO A 65 17.07 17.42 5.87
N VAL A 66 17.37 16.17 6.20
CA VAL A 66 18.73 15.67 6.33
C VAL A 66 18.86 14.46 5.40
N PRO A 67 19.93 14.38 4.57
CA PRO A 67 20.26 13.15 3.86
C PRO A 67 20.34 11.97 4.83
N ASP A 68 19.95 10.77 4.38
CA ASP A 68 20.12 9.52 5.15
C ASP A 68 19.36 9.46 6.50
N ARG A 69 18.28 10.23 6.65
CA ARG A 69 17.42 10.19 7.85
C ARG A 69 16.74 8.83 8.06
N LEU A 70 16.45 8.13 6.96
CA LEU A 70 15.93 6.76 7.01
C LEU A 70 17.11 5.79 7.06
N PRO A 71 17.08 4.76 7.93
CA PRO A 71 18.09 3.73 7.95
C PRO A 71 18.26 3.14 6.54
N ARG A 72 19.51 3.11 6.07
CA ARG A 72 19.85 2.46 4.82
C ARG A 72 19.90 0.95 5.05
N VAL A 73 19.32 0.19 4.14
CA VAL A 73 19.51 -1.26 4.08
C VAL A 73 20.79 -1.52 3.29
N GLU A 74 21.79 -2.13 3.93
CA GLU A 74 23.02 -2.58 3.25
C GLU A 74 22.74 -3.93 2.58
N LEU A 75 22.92 -3.99 1.27
CA LEU A 75 22.59 -5.17 0.45
C LEU A 75 23.85 -5.93 -0.04
N ASP A 76 25.04 -5.40 0.22
CA ASP A 76 26.29 -5.86 -0.40
C ASP A 76 26.75 -7.23 0.14
N GLU A 77 26.20 -7.69 1.26
CA GLU A 77 26.55 -8.97 1.90
C GLU A 77 25.57 -10.11 1.58
N ILE A 78 24.46 -9.84 0.88
CA ILE A 78 23.41 -10.83 0.62
C ILE A 78 23.53 -11.38 -0.81
N ASN A 79 23.73 -12.69 -0.91
CA ASN A 79 23.73 -13.41 -2.19
C ASN A 79 22.31 -13.52 -2.73
N LEU A 80 21.86 -12.54 -3.52
CA LEU A 80 20.52 -12.53 -4.10
C LEU A 80 20.47 -13.23 -5.47
N HIS A 81 19.48 -14.09 -5.68
CA HIS A 81 19.24 -14.78 -6.95
C HIS A 81 18.18 -14.08 -7.80
N PRO A 82 18.35 -13.97 -9.13
CA PRO A 82 17.39 -13.32 -10.01
C PRO A 82 16.05 -14.07 -10.05
N VAL A 83 14.97 -13.30 -10.16
CA VAL A 83 13.62 -13.80 -10.38
C VAL A 83 13.03 -13.10 -11.59
N GLU A 84 12.57 -13.88 -12.56
CA GLU A 84 11.85 -13.37 -13.73
C GLU A 84 10.51 -12.76 -13.32
N ALA A 85 10.26 -11.51 -13.70
CA ALA A 85 9.06 -10.77 -13.34
C ALA A 85 7.77 -11.48 -13.81
N ASP A 86 7.75 -11.95 -15.06
CA ASP A 86 6.60 -12.67 -15.62
C ASP A 86 6.30 -13.96 -14.84
N ARG A 87 7.35 -14.69 -14.42
CA ARG A 87 7.20 -15.88 -13.60
C ARG A 87 6.65 -15.55 -12.22
N PHE A 88 7.09 -14.44 -11.62
CA PHE A 88 6.59 -13.97 -10.33
C PHE A 88 5.09 -13.66 -10.41
N TYR A 89 4.65 -12.85 -11.37
CA TYR A 89 3.25 -12.53 -11.54
C TYR A 89 2.42 -13.75 -11.97
N GLY A 90 2.97 -14.65 -12.78
CA GLY A 90 2.35 -15.94 -13.10
C GLY A 90 2.11 -16.82 -11.87
N CYS A 91 2.98 -16.76 -10.85
CA CYS A 91 2.74 -17.41 -9.57
C CYS A 91 1.64 -16.69 -8.76
N LEU A 92 1.62 -15.36 -8.76
CA LEU A 92 0.61 -14.56 -8.07
C LEU A 92 -0.80 -14.80 -8.63
N ILE A 93 -0.94 -14.89 -9.96
CA ILE A 93 -2.22 -15.24 -10.62
C ILE A 93 -2.75 -16.59 -10.14
N LYS A 94 -1.88 -17.60 -10.02
CA LYS A 94 -2.28 -18.94 -9.51
C LYS A 94 -2.77 -18.91 -8.06
N LEU A 95 -2.37 -17.89 -7.29
CA LEU A 95 -2.80 -17.65 -5.92
C LEU A 95 -4.02 -16.71 -5.85
N GLY A 96 -4.57 -16.28 -6.98
CA GLY A 96 -5.72 -15.37 -7.06
C GLY A 96 -5.37 -13.87 -7.01
N TYR A 97 -4.07 -13.54 -6.99
CA TYR A 97 -3.60 -12.15 -7.06
C TYR A 97 -3.48 -11.72 -8.52
N ASN A 98 -4.58 -11.21 -9.06
CA ASN A 98 -4.71 -10.77 -10.45
C ASN A 98 -4.19 -9.32 -10.63
N TYR A 99 -2.93 -9.08 -10.29
CA TYR A 99 -2.32 -7.77 -10.51
C TYR A 99 -2.31 -7.44 -12.00
N ALA A 100 -2.98 -6.36 -12.36
CA ALA A 100 -2.97 -5.77 -13.69
C ALA A 100 -2.34 -4.38 -13.61
N TRP A 101 -2.16 -3.73 -14.77
CA TRP A 101 -1.78 -2.32 -14.82
C TRP A 101 -2.76 -1.47 -13.99
N PRO A 102 -2.32 -0.50 -13.17
CA PRO A 102 -0.94 -0.02 -12.94
C PRO A 102 -0.19 -0.74 -11.80
N PHE A 103 -0.77 -1.79 -11.21
CA PHE A 103 -0.20 -2.52 -10.07
C PHE A 103 0.72 -3.68 -10.48
N HIS A 104 1.14 -3.72 -11.75
CA HIS A 104 2.06 -4.69 -12.36
C HIS A 104 3.39 -4.01 -12.73
N GLY A 105 3.90 -3.14 -11.85
CA GLY A 105 5.04 -2.26 -12.11
C GLY A 105 6.42 -2.83 -11.74
N THR A 106 6.50 -4.07 -11.23
CA THR A 106 7.78 -4.68 -10.83
C THR A 106 8.53 -5.17 -12.07
N THR A 107 9.61 -4.49 -12.45
CA THR A 107 10.36 -4.78 -13.68
C THR A 107 11.60 -5.64 -13.47
N SER A 108 12.14 -5.66 -12.24
CA SER A 108 13.24 -6.55 -11.88
C SER A 108 13.11 -7.00 -10.43
N MET A 109 13.56 -8.22 -10.14
CA MET A 109 13.58 -8.75 -8.78
C MET A 109 14.76 -9.72 -8.59
N ARG A 110 15.37 -9.65 -7.42
CA ARG A 110 16.32 -10.63 -6.90
C ARG A 110 15.93 -10.98 -5.47
N ARG A 111 16.09 -12.24 -5.05
CA ARG A 111 15.70 -12.69 -3.71
C ARG A 111 16.68 -13.70 -3.13
N GLU A 112 16.69 -13.76 -1.82
CA GLU A 112 17.23 -14.84 -0.99
C GLU A 112 16.21 -15.15 0.12
N ALA A 113 16.46 -16.12 1.00
CA ALA A 113 15.61 -16.29 2.19
C ALA A 113 15.53 -14.96 2.96
N ASP A 114 14.31 -14.58 3.37
CA ASP A 114 13.99 -13.37 4.14
C ASP A 114 14.36 -12.01 3.51
N CYS A 115 14.86 -11.99 2.27
CA CYS A 115 15.24 -10.77 1.58
C CYS A 115 14.83 -10.77 0.09
N ALA A 116 14.22 -9.68 -0.37
CA ALA A 116 13.97 -9.44 -1.77
C ALA A 116 14.23 -7.97 -2.12
N VAL A 117 14.81 -7.74 -3.29
CA VAL A 117 15.13 -6.42 -3.83
C VAL A 117 14.64 -6.37 -5.26
N GLY A 118 14.09 -5.25 -5.68
CA GLY A 118 13.63 -5.08 -7.05
C GLY A 118 13.51 -3.63 -7.46
N THR A 119 13.18 -3.44 -8.72
CA THR A 119 12.80 -2.14 -9.28
C THR A 119 11.30 -2.12 -9.47
N ILE A 120 10.65 -1.09 -8.95
CA ILE A 120 9.24 -0.80 -9.19
C ILE A 120 9.21 0.48 -10.01
N GLU A 121 8.64 0.41 -11.19
CA GLU A 121 8.39 1.59 -12.02
C GLU A 121 7.07 2.22 -11.62
N ASP A 122 7.10 3.54 -11.40
CA ASP A 122 5.88 4.34 -11.30
C ASP A 122 5.26 4.39 -12.69
N GLN A 123 4.15 3.67 -12.86
CA GLN A 123 3.38 3.66 -14.10
C GLN A 123 2.27 4.69 -13.92
N PRO A 124 2.44 5.92 -14.45
CA PRO A 124 1.58 7.03 -14.10
C PRO A 124 0.13 6.75 -14.52
N ALA A 125 -0.77 7.10 -13.61
CA ALA A 125 -2.21 7.15 -13.79
C ALA A 125 -2.64 8.05 -14.98
N SER A 126 -1.76 8.82 -15.63
CA SER A 126 -2.14 9.68 -16.76
C SER A 126 -2.56 8.93 -18.04
N ALA A 127 -2.59 7.60 -18.05
CA ALA A 127 -3.29 6.82 -19.08
C ALA A 127 -4.79 6.62 -18.80
N TRP A 128 -5.32 7.16 -17.68
CA TRP A 128 -6.76 7.19 -17.41
C TRP A 128 -7.44 8.29 -18.26
N GLY A 129 -7.89 7.91 -19.45
CA GLY A 129 -8.89 8.65 -20.22
C GLY A 129 -8.46 9.10 -21.62
N THR A 130 -8.73 8.26 -22.63
CA THR A 130 -9.52 8.60 -23.83
C THR A 130 -9.83 7.31 -24.59
N SER A 131 -11.03 6.80 -24.39
CA SER A 131 -11.75 6.00 -25.38
C SER A 131 -13.16 6.57 -25.49
#